data_AF-A0A2C9EP65-F1
#
_entry.id   AF-A0A2C9EP65-F1
#
_cell.length_a   1.000
_cell.length_b   1.000
_cell.length_c   1.000
_cell.angle_alpha   90.00
_cell.angle_beta   90.00
_cell.angle_gamma   90.00
#
_symmetry.space_group_name_H-M   'P 1'
#
loop_
_entity.id
_entity.type
_entity.pdbx_description
1 polymer ?
#
loop_
_entity_poly.entity_id
_entity_poly.type
_entity_poly.pdbx_seq_one_letter_code
_entity_poly.pdbx_strand_id
1 'polypeptide(L)'
;MHDDSHSPDCSCCLDHASAHQGVLDTLELMAGHPEASEDDIVQLLQERGYSAIAAEKLNVFVPSALAWIVLKRLGVEHLPNHFIALDEAGQEVRIPVAGQHYFTAALTLAYNTFENGWSQVLPRKTYEMVAGRSAEMAMANEALYAGESLQGSTLEPLQLLRLDAQAALT
;
A
#
# COMPACT_ATOMS: atom_id res chain seq x y z
N MET A 1 9.20 -21.86 32.86
CA MET A 1 9.14 -20.39 32.89
C MET A 1 10.27 -19.91 31.99
N HIS A 2 9.97 -19.70 30.71
CA HIS A 2 10.90 -19.06 29.77
C HIS A 2 10.59 -17.57 29.85
N ASP A 3 11.64 -16.80 30.12
CA ASP A 3 11.61 -15.37 30.34
C ASP A 3 11.65 -14.70 28.95
N ASP A 4 10.46 -14.45 28.38
CA ASP A 4 10.28 -13.65 27.16
C ASP A 4 10.41 -12.16 27.49
N SER A 5 11.61 -11.76 27.92
CA SER A 5 11.97 -10.36 28.08
C SER A 5 12.33 -9.77 26.70
N HIS A 6 11.31 -9.50 25.88
CA HIS A 6 11.46 -8.61 24.73
C HIS A 6 11.63 -7.17 25.25
N SER A 7 12.78 -6.56 24.97
CA SER A 7 13.02 -5.14 25.29
C SER A 7 12.04 -4.24 24.53
N PRO A 8 11.44 -3.23 25.19
CA PRO A 8 10.50 -2.30 24.55
C PRO A 8 11.14 -1.39 23.48
N ASP A 9 12.47 -1.34 23.41
CA ASP A 9 13.24 -0.48 22.51
C ASP A 9 13.78 -1.22 21.27
N CYS A 10 13.11 -2.29 20.82
CA CYS A 10 13.46 -2.90 19.55
C CYS A 10 13.12 -1.94 18.40
N SER A 11 14.13 -1.41 17.72
CA SER A 11 13.97 -0.51 16.56
C SER A 11 13.05 -1.07 15.47
N CYS A 12 12.92 -2.40 15.36
CA CYS A 12 11.99 -3.07 14.45
C CYS A 12 10.52 -3.00 14.89
N CYS A 13 10.25 -2.98 16.21
CA CYS A 13 8.90 -2.83 16.75
C CYS A 13 8.40 -1.38 16.59
N LEU A 14 9.31 -0.41 16.77
CA LEU A 14 9.04 1.01 16.54
C LEU A 14 8.72 1.31 15.07
N ASP A 15 9.44 0.67 14.14
CA ASP A 15 9.23 0.83 12.69
C ASP A 15 7.92 0.17 12.20
N HIS A 16 7.57 -1.00 12.74
CA HIS A 16 6.30 -1.64 12.39
C HIS A 16 5.09 -0.93 13.02
N ALA A 17 5.20 -0.44 14.26
CA ALA A 17 4.10 0.29 14.91
C ALA A 17 3.85 1.65 14.24
N SER A 18 4.92 2.37 13.86
CA SER A 18 4.81 3.60 13.08
C SER A 18 4.24 3.34 11.68
N ALA A 19 4.63 2.23 11.04
CA ALA A 19 4.07 1.83 9.75
C ALA A 19 2.56 1.56 9.82
N HIS A 20 2.12 0.79 10.82
CA HIS A 20 0.70 0.51 11.02
C HIS A 20 -0.12 1.78 11.27
N GLN A 21 0.37 2.70 12.13
CA GLN A 21 -0.33 3.96 12.36
C GLN A 21 -0.39 4.82 11.08
N GLY A 22 0.69 4.87 10.29
CA GLY A 22 0.70 5.55 8.99
C GLY A 22 -0.36 5.02 8.03
N VAL A 23 -0.55 3.70 7.99
CA VAL A 23 -1.62 3.08 7.20
C VAL A 23 -3.00 3.53 7.67
N LEU A 24 -3.26 3.53 8.98
CA LEU A 24 -4.54 3.95 9.54
C LEU A 24 -4.84 5.43 9.25
N ASP A 25 -3.86 6.30 9.44
CA ASP A 25 -3.99 7.72 9.15
C ASP A 25 -4.28 7.96 7.67
N THR A 26 -3.62 7.22 6.78
CA THR A 26 -3.83 7.31 5.33
C THR A 26 -5.22 6.83 4.94
N LEU A 27 -5.72 5.74 5.53
CA LEU A 27 -7.08 5.24 5.31
C LEU A 27 -8.13 6.27 5.73
N GLU A 28 -7.97 6.86 6.92
CA GLU A 28 -8.86 7.91 7.41
C GLU A 28 -8.86 9.11 6.47
N LEU A 29 -7.67 9.58 6.09
CA LEU A 29 -7.49 10.76 5.25
C LEU A 29 -8.07 10.54 3.85
N MET A 30 -7.74 9.45 3.17
CA MET A 30 -8.31 9.14 1.86
C MET A 30 -9.84 8.93 1.91
N ALA A 31 -10.37 8.36 3.00
CA ALA A 31 -11.81 8.21 3.17
C ALA A 31 -12.54 9.53 3.47
N GLY A 32 -11.89 10.44 4.20
CA GLY A 32 -12.39 11.78 4.50
C GLY A 32 -12.29 12.74 3.31
N HIS A 33 -11.40 12.45 2.36
CA HIS A 33 -11.11 13.28 1.19
C HIS A 33 -11.17 12.46 -0.12
N PRO A 34 -12.34 11.92 -0.50
CA PRO A 34 -12.46 11.03 -1.67
C PRO A 34 -11.99 11.66 -2.99
N GLU A 35 -12.23 12.96 -3.15
CA GLU A 35 -11.90 13.73 -4.36
C GLU A 35 -10.51 14.38 -4.31
N ALA A 36 -9.75 14.19 -3.22
CA ALA A 36 -8.40 14.74 -3.13
C ALA A 36 -7.47 14.08 -4.15
N SER A 37 -6.65 14.90 -4.80
CA SER A 37 -5.58 14.43 -5.69
C SER A 37 -4.46 13.73 -4.91
N GLU A 38 -3.56 13.06 -5.60
CA GLU A 38 -2.35 12.50 -4.96
C GLU A 38 -1.53 13.58 -4.24
N ASP A 39 -1.37 14.75 -4.86
CA ASP A 39 -0.65 15.88 -4.26
C ASP A 39 -1.32 16.37 -2.98
N ASP A 40 -2.65 16.46 -2.96
CA ASP A 40 -3.41 16.86 -1.77
C ASP A 40 -3.24 15.85 -0.63
N ILE A 41 -3.32 14.54 -0.93
CA ILE A 41 -3.11 13.48 0.07
C ILE A 41 -1.71 13.56 0.66
N VAL A 42 -0.69 13.70 -0.20
CA VAL A 42 0.71 13.81 0.22
C VAL A 42 0.93 15.06 1.07
N GLN A 43 0.31 16.20 0.72
CA GLN A 43 0.37 17.40 1.52
C GLN A 43 -0.30 17.21 2.89
N LEU A 44 -1.50 16.65 2.93
CA LEU A 44 -2.24 16.40 4.18
C LEU A 44 -1.49 15.43 5.11
N LEU A 45 -0.80 14.42 4.57
CA LEU A 45 0.07 13.54 5.34
C LEU A 45 1.28 14.29 5.91
N GLN A 46 1.89 15.19 5.14
CA GLN A 46 2.98 16.03 5.65
C GLN A 46 2.51 16.99 6.76
N GLU A 47 1.30 17.55 6.64
CA GLU A 47 0.67 18.36 7.69
C GLU A 47 0.42 17.56 8.99
N ARG A 48 0.25 16.24 8.89
CA ARG A 48 0.19 15.30 10.02
C ARG A 48 1.56 14.92 10.60
N GLY A 49 2.66 15.41 10.01
CA GLY A 49 4.03 15.21 10.51
C GLY A 49 4.81 14.08 9.83
N TYR A 50 4.27 13.46 8.78
CA TYR A 50 5.02 12.51 7.95
C TYR A 50 6.07 13.25 7.11
N SER A 51 7.23 12.64 6.87
CA SER A 51 8.20 13.18 5.91
C SER A 51 7.63 13.12 4.49
N ALA A 52 8.16 13.91 3.56
CA ALA A 52 7.74 13.86 2.15
C ALA A 52 7.83 12.43 1.56
N ILE A 53 8.93 11.72 1.84
CA ILE A 53 9.13 10.33 1.37
C ILE A 53 8.09 9.39 2.01
N ALA A 54 7.85 9.51 3.32
CA ALA A 54 6.86 8.67 3.99
C ALA A 54 5.44 8.94 3.46
N ALA A 55 5.10 10.20 3.23
CA ALA A 55 3.81 10.60 2.67
C ALA A 55 3.58 10.04 1.25
N GLU A 56 4.59 10.12 0.38
CA GLU A 56 4.55 9.54 -0.96
C GLU A 56 4.40 8.01 -0.90
N LYS A 57 5.20 7.34 -0.06
CA LYS A 57 5.10 5.89 0.16
C LYS A 57 3.73 5.47 0.66
N LEU A 58 3.17 6.18 1.65
CA LEU A 58 1.84 5.90 2.17
C LEU A 58 0.76 6.10 1.10
N ASN A 59 0.83 7.20 0.35
CA ASN A 59 -0.12 7.52 -0.71
C ASN A 59 -0.17 6.44 -1.81
N VAL A 60 0.98 5.86 -2.18
CA VAL A 60 1.01 4.80 -3.21
C VAL A 60 0.77 3.40 -2.62
N PHE A 61 1.41 3.05 -1.50
CA PHE A 61 1.40 1.68 -1.01
C PHE A 61 0.09 1.26 -0.36
N VAL A 62 -0.62 2.18 0.31
CA VAL A 62 -1.87 1.84 1.00
C VAL A 62 -2.95 1.41 -0.02
N PRO A 63 -3.28 2.20 -1.06
CA PRO A 63 -4.20 1.76 -2.10
C PRO A 63 -3.77 0.46 -2.78
N SER A 64 -2.50 0.35 -3.18
CA SER A 64 -2.00 -0.82 -3.91
C SER A 64 -2.05 -2.10 -3.06
N ALA A 65 -1.69 -2.04 -1.79
CA ALA A 65 -1.76 -3.21 -0.91
C ALA A 65 -3.19 -3.73 -0.73
N LEU A 66 -4.17 -2.82 -0.60
CA LEU A 66 -5.59 -3.18 -0.55
C LEU A 66 -6.04 -3.79 -1.90
N ALA A 67 -5.64 -3.20 -3.01
CA ALA A 67 -5.97 -3.71 -4.34
C ALA A 67 -5.41 -5.12 -4.58
N TRP A 68 -4.17 -5.40 -4.20
CA TRP A 68 -3.55 -6.71 -4.42
C TRP A 68 -4.32 -7.87 -3.79
N ILE A 69 -4.92 -7.67 -2.61
CA ILE A 69 -5.75 -8.72 -1.98
C ILE A 69 -7.04 -8.96 -2.79
N VAL A 70 -7.67 -7.89 -3.29
CA VAL A 70 -8.84 -8.00 -4.16
C VAL A 70 -8.48 -8.73 -5.45
N LEU A 71 -7.40 -8.31 -6.11
CA LEU A 71 -6.91 -8.91 -7.36
C LEU A 71 -6.60 -10.39 -7.18
N LYS A 72 -5.97 -10.77 -6.06
CA LYS A 72 -5.70 -12.17 -5.74
C LYS A 72 -6.99 -12.99 -5.63
N ARG A 73 -8.03 -12.43 -5.02
CA ARG A 73 -9.36 -13.06 -4.91
C ARG A 73 -10.14 -13.09 -6.22
N LEU A 74 -9.85 -12.17 -7.14
CA LEU A 74 -10.41 -12.16 -8.50
C LEU A 74 -9.70 -13.11 -9.47
N GLY A 75 -8.68 -13.83 -9.01
CA GLY A 75 -8.03 -14.89 -9.77
C GLY A 75 -6.69 -14.51 -10.39
N VAL A 76 -6.13 -13.33 -10.08
CA VAL A 76 -4.74 -13.02 -10.44
C VAL A 76 -3.80 -14.04 -9.79
N GLU A 77 -3.05 -14.76 -10.61
CA GLU A 77 -2.23 -15.88 -10.14
C GLU A 77 -0.91 -15.37 -9.55
N HIS A 78 -0.27 -14.44 -10.25
CA HIS A 78 1.06 -13.92 -9.90
C HIS A 78 0.97 -12.45 -9.52
N LEU A 79 1.36 -12.16 -8.27
CA LEU A 79 1.61 -10.81 -7.78
C LEU A 79 3.12 -10.55 -7.80
N PRO A 80 3.57 -9.33 -8.13
CA PRO A 80 4.98 -9.02 -8.19
C PRO A 80 5.60 -9.02 -6.79
N ASN A 81 6.88 -9.35 -6.71
CA ASN A 81 7.64 -9.34 -5.45
C ASN A 81 8.49 -8.07 -5.28
N HIS A 82 8.40 -7.14 -6.22
CA HIS A 82 9.13 -5.88 -6.23
C HIS A 82 8.29 -4.78 -6.88
N PHE A 83 8.63 -3.54 -6.54
CA PHE A 83 8.25 -2.33 -7.28
C PHE A 83 9.41 -1.91 -8.18
N ILE A 84 9.13 -1.01 -9.12
CA ILE A 84 10.15 -0.39 -9.98
C ILE A 84 10.22 1.10 -9.65
N ALA A 85 11.42 1.60 -9.40
CA ALA A 85 11.70 3.03 -9.27
C ALA A 85 12.90 3.39 -10.17
N LEU A 86 13.02 4.64 -10.58
CA LEU A 86 14.15 5.09 -11.39
C LEU A 86 15.25 5.67 -10.51
N ASP A 87 16.50 5.35 -10.79
CA ASP A 87 17.65 6.05 -10.19
C ASP A 87 17.92 7.41 -10.88
N GLU A 88 18.92 8.15 -10.39
CA GLU A 88 19.32 9.45 -10.96
C GLU A 88 19.78 9.35 -12.43
N ALA A 89 20.22 8.17 -12.87
CA ALA A 89 20.61 7.90 -14.26
C ALA A 89 19.43 7.42 -15.13
N GLY A 90 18.21 7.41 -14.58
CA GLY A 90 17.00 6.93 -15.25
C GLY A 90 16.96 5.42 -15.44
N GLN A 91 17.78 4.66 -14.72
CA GLN A 91 17.77 3.20 -14.76
C GLN A 91 16.72 2.63 -13.81
N GLU A 92 16.04 1.58 -14.24
CA GLU A 92 15.09 0.86 -13.40
C GLU A 92 15.80 0.09 -12.29
N VAL A 93 15.36 0.35 -11.06
CA VAL A 93 15.79 -0.35 -9.86
C VAL A 93 14.63 -1.12 -9.28
N ARG A 94 14.87 -2.40 -8.97
CA ARG A 94 13.89 -3.27 -8.32
C ARG A 94 13.90 -3.06 -6.82
N ILE A 95 12.77 -2.62 -6.28
CA ILE A 95 12.57 -2.34 -4.87
C ILE A 95 11.81 -3.52 -4.24
N PRO A 96 12.42 -4.35 -3.38
CA PRO A 96 11.75 -5.52 -2.83
C PRO A 96 10.53 -5.13 -1.99
N VAL A 97 9.38 -5.75 -2.27
CA VAL A 97 8.12 -5.54 -1.52
C VAL A 97 8.30 -5.85 -0.04
N ALA A 98 9.07 -6.90 0.29
CA ALA A 98 9.29 -7.35 1.66
C ALA A 98 9.98 -6.30 2.55
N GLY A 99 10.71 -5.35 1.97
CA GLY A 99 11.35 -4.25 2.70
C GLY A 99 10.49 -3.00 2.88
N GLN A 100 9.26 -2.97 2.33
CA GLN A 100 8.39 -1.80 2.37
C GLN A 100 7.39 -1.91 3.52
N HIS A 101 7.74 -1.35 4.67
CA HIS A 101 6.96 -1.49 5.92
C HIS A 101 5.52 -0.98 5.83
N TYR A 102 5.29 0.16 5.18
CA TYR A 102 3.93 0.67 4.96
C TYR A 102 3.09 -0.27 4.09
N PHE A 103 3.70 -0.82 3.02
CA PHE A 103 3.01 -1.76 2.14
C PHE A 103 2.67 -3.06 2.86
N THR A 104 3.63 -3.66 3.56
CA THR A 104 3.40 -4.93 4.26
C THR A 104 2.39 -4.77 5.39
N ALA A 105 2.42 -3.66 6.13
CA ALA A 105 1.40 -3.34 7.14
C ALA A 105 0.00 -3.21 6.52
N ALA A 106 -0.14 -2.49 5.41
CA ALA A 106 -1.41 -2.35 4.70
C ALA A 106 -1.90 -3.68 4.12
N LEU A 107 -1.00 -4.50 3.59
CA LEU A 107 -1.30 -5.82 3.04
C LEU A 107 -1.80 -6.77 4.14
N THR A 108 -1.16 -6.76 5.30
CA THR A 108 -1.58 -7.54 6.47
C THR A 108 -2.97 -7.09 6.96
N LEU A 109 -3.23 -5.78 7.03
CA LEU A 109 -4.55 -5.25 7.39
C LEU A 109 -5.62 -5.68 6.39
N ALA A 110 -5.32 -5.58 5.09
CA ALA A 110 -6.22 -5.98 4.01
C ALA A 110 -6.52 -7.48 4.04
N TYR A 111 -5.51 -8.33 4.25
CA TYR A 111 -5.68 -9.77 4.42
C TYR A 111 -6.57 -10.08 5.63
N ASN A 112 -6.26 -9.51 6.80
CA ASN A 112 -7.02 -9.73 8.02
C ASN A 112 -8.49 -9.31 7.89
N THR A 113 -8.78 -8.25 7.13
CA THR A 113 -10.15 -7.77 6.86
C THR A 113 -10.94 -8.78 6.04
N PHE A 114 -10.29 -9.46 5.10
CA PHE A 114 -10.90 -10.47 4.26
C PHE A 114 -11.08 -11.83 4.95
N GLU A 115 -10.26 -12.13 5.95
CA GLU A 115 -10.39 -13.34 6.78
C GLU A 115 -11.39 -13.17 7.92
N ASN A 116 -11.41 -12.01 8.57
CA ASN A 116 -12.20 -11.78 9.79
C ASN A 116 -13.45 -10.91 9.56
N GLY A 117 -13.61 -10.37 8.36
CA GLY A 117 -14.68 -9.43 8.02
C GLY A 117 -14.35 -7.97 8.33
N TRP A 118 -15.32 -7.11 8.02
CA TRP A 118 -15.19 -5.66 8.13
C TRP A 118 -15.14 -5.21 9.59
N SER A 119 -14.29 -4.22 9.88
CA SER A 119 -14.15 -3.65 11.23
C SER A 119 -14.55 -2.18 11.24
N GLN A 120 -14.60 -1.56 12.43
CA GLN A 120 -14.74 -0.11 12.54
C GLN A 120 -13.52 0.64 11.98
N VAL A 121 -12.34 0.02 12.04
CA VAL A 121 -11.07 0.58 11.56
C VAL A 121 -11.01 0.56 10.04
N LEU A 122 -11.50 -0.51 9.42
CA LEU A 122 -11.58 -0.63 7.96
C LEU A 122 -12.98 -1.12 7.53
N PRO A 123 -13.97 -0.22 7.51
CA PRO A 123 -15.29 -0.51 6.97
C PRO A 123 -15.20 -0.81 5.47
N ARG A 124 -16.14 -1.62 4.95
CA ARG A 124 -16.20 -1.98 3.52
C ARG A 124 -16.12 -0.77 2.59
N LYS A 125 -16.87 0.29 2.90
CA LYS A 125 -16.89 1.52 2.07
C LYS A 125 -15.51 2.19 2.00
N THR A 126 -14.80 2.25 3.12
CA THR A 126 -13.42 2.78 3.16
C THR A 126 -12.48 1.91 2.36
N TYR A 127 -12.61 0.58 2.50
CA TYR A 127 -11.80 -0.36 1.71
C TYR A 127 -11.99 -0.15 0.21
N GLU A 128 -13.22 -0.16 -0.27
CA GLU A 128 -13.55 0.00 -1.70
C GLU A 128 -13.06 1.35 -2.24
N MET A 129 -13.26 2.42 -1.46
CA MET A 129 -12.84 3.77 -1.84
C MET A 129 -11.32 3.88 -1.94
N VAL A 130 -10.57 3.36 -0.97
CA VAL A 130 -9.11 3.47 -0.95
C VAL A 130 -8.47 2.53 -1.97
N ALA A 131 -8.94 1.27 -2.07
CA ALA A 131 -8.44 0.34 -3.08
C ALA A 131 -8.66 0.87 -4.51
N GLY A 132 -9.79 1.55 -4.74
CA GLY A 132 -10.14 2.18 -6.01
C GLY A 132 -9.21 3.32 -6.44
N ARG A 133 -8.35 3.83 -5.55
CA ARG A 133 -7.34 4.85 -5.88
C ARG A 133 -6.06 4.26 -6.48
N SER A 134 -5.90 2.94 -6.49
CA SER A 134 -4.71 2.28 -7.02
C SER A 134 -4.75 2.16 -8.55
N ALA A 135 -3.58 2.26 -9.18
CA ALA A 135 -3.43 2.03 -10.61
C ALA A 135 -3.78 0.59 -10.99
N GLU A 136 -3.44 -0.38 -10.13
CA GLU A 136 -3.71 -1.79 -10.36
C GLU A 136 -5.21 -2.09 -10.36
N MET A 137 -5.99 -1.46 -9.47
CA MET A 137 -7.44 -1.58 -9.47
C MET A 137 -8.07 -0.86 -10.66
N ALA A 138 -7.51 0.28 -11.11
CA ALA A 138 -7.98 0.96 -12.31
C ALA A 138 -7.86 0.05 -13.55
N MET A 139 -6.69 -0.57 -13.76
CA MET A 139 -6.49 -1.54 -14.85
C MET A 139 -7.41 -2.76 -14.74
N ALA A 140 -7.58 -3.29 -13.53
CA ALA A 140 -8.48 -4.41 -13.31
C ALA A 140 -9.94 -4.07 -13.62
N ASN A 141 -10.39 -2.88 -13.21
CA ASN A 141 -11.73 -2.40 -13.52
C ASN A 141 -11.92 -2.21 -15.03
N GLU A 142 -10.94 -1.66 -15.74
CA GLU A 142 -10.98 -1.54 -17.21
C GLU A 142 -11.17 -2.90 -17.89
N ALA A 143 -10.37 -3.90 -17.52
CA ALA A 143 -10.50 -5.25 -18.06
C ALA A 143 -11.86 -5.88 -17.75
N LEU A 144 -12.34 -5.75 -16.51
CA LEU A 144 -13.65 -6.27 -16.10
C LEU A 144 -14.80 -5.58 -16.83
N TYR A 145 -14.72 -4.26 -17.08
CA TYR A 145 -15.72 -3.53 -17.85
C TYR A 145 -15.71 -3.88 -19.34
N ALA A 146 -14.56 -4.29 -19.87
CA ALA A 146 -14.45 -4.87 -21.21
C ALA A 146 -15.01 -6.32 -21.30
N GLY A 147 -15.42 -6.90 -20.17
CA GLY A 147 -15.93 -8.28 -20.09
C GLY A 147 -14.82 -9.33 -20.04
N GLU A 148 -13.57 -8.93 -19.80
CA GLU A 148 -12.45 -9.83 -19.63
C GLU A 148 -12.44 -10.47 -18.24
N SER A 149 -11.68 -11.55 -18.10
CA SER A 149 -11.45 -12.22 -16.83
C SER A 149 -10.03 -11.98 -16.35
N LEU A 150 -9.88 -11.75 -15.04
CA LEU A 150 -8.56 -11.67 -14.39
C LEU A 150 -8.00 -13.04 -14.00
N GLN A 151 -8.76 -14.13 -14.21
CA GLN A 151 -8.38 -15.47 -13.82
C GLN A 151 -7.11 -15.94 -14.55
N GLY A 152 -6.07 -16.31 -13.80
CA GLY A 152 -4.79 -16.77 -14.34
C GLY A 152 -3.89 -15.65 -14.87
N SER A 153 -4.30 -14.38 -14.71
CA SER A 153 -3.48 -13.25 -15.14
C SER A 153 -2.30 -13.00 -14.19
N THR A 154 -1.35 -12.20 -14.67
CA THR A 154 -0.19 -11.75 -13.91
C THR A 154 -0.27 -10.24 -13.76
N LEU A 155 0.00 -9.73 -12.55
CA LEU A 155 0.12 -8.31 -12.29
C LEU A 155 1.57 -7.89 -12.51
N GLU A 156 1.79 -6.89 -13.37
CA GLU A 156 3.11 -6.31 -13.57
C GLU A 156 3.55 -5.47 -12.35
N PRO A 157 4.86 -5.36 -12.08
CA PRO A 157 5.38 -4.49 -11.02
C PRO A 157 4.89 -3.04 -11.14
N LEU A 158 4.40 -2.49 -10.04
CA LEU A 158 4.03 -1.08 -9.97
C LEU A 158 5.28 -0.19 -10.11
N GLN A 159 5.17 0.85 -10.93
CA GLN A 159 6.20 1.89 -11.09
C GLN A 159 5.96 3.05 -10.12
N LEU A 160 6.96 3.38 -9.32
CA LEU A 160 6.95 4.47 -8.35
C LEU A 160 7.43 5.75 -9.04
N LEU A 161 6.53 6.45 -9.74
CA LEU A 161 6.90 7.63 -10.55
C LEU A 161 7.29 8.86 -9.72
N ARG A 162 6.86 8.91 -8.47
CA ARG A 162 7.05 10.04 -7.54
C ARG A 162 8.20 9.81 -6.55
N LEU A 163 8.85 8.64 -6.61
CA LEU A 163 9.96 8.26 -5.76
C LEU A 163 11.12 7.78 -6.64
N ASP A 164 12.28 8.40 -6.47
CA ASP A 164 13.49 7.80 -7.01
C ASP A 164 13.85 6.52 -6.25
N ALA A 165 14.75 5.73 -6.83
CA ALA A 165 15.18 4.46 -6.27
C ALA A 165 15.79 4.61 -4.87
N GLN A 166 16.51 5.69 -4.60
CA GLN A 166 17.16 5.92 -3.31
C GLN A 166 16.11 6.19 -2.23
N ALA A 167 15.14 7.06 -2.50
CA ALA A 167 14.02 7.35 -1.60
C ALA A 167 13.09 6.14 -1.41
N ALA A 168 12.93 5.29 -2.42
CA ALA A 168 12.16 4.05 -2.29
C ALA A 168 12.86 3.03 -1.37
N LEU A 169 14.20 3.04 -1.31
CA LEU A 169 15.00 2.13 -0.47
C LEU A 169 15.18 2.59 0.98
N THR A 170 14.97 3.87 1.28
CA THR A 170 15.04 4.43 2.65
C THR A 170 13.77 4.20 3.44
#